data_AF-A0A2U1FC26-F1
#
_entry.id   AF-A0A2U1FC26-F1
#
_cell.length_a   1.000
_cell.length_b   1.000
_cell.length_c   1.000
_cell.angle_alpha   90.00
_cell.angle_beta   90.00
_cell.angle_gamma   90.00
#
_symmetry.space_group_name_H-M   'P 1'
#
loop_
_entity.id
_entity.type
_entity.pdbx_description
1 polymer ?
#
loop_
_entity_poly.entity_id
_entity_poly.type
_entity_poly.pdbx_seq_one_letter_code
_entity_poly.pdbx_strand_id
1 'polypeptide(L)'
;MSVIEEHPRRTRGNGLGDVVLVVVLVLMALAIVLTVVVIASGGGRSQQGPRGAGALDALEADVTAAGLTVCSRSDVPDPRATDAVAARTLVVATGPGACGGGDTALVQADAFADDADRDAAARSLEGQVRPRGAATVRTYGDLVVVTRGGGDDAAAERLEAALLAHGAR
;
A
#
# COMPACT_ATOMS: atom_id res chain seq x y z
N MET A 1 3.97 29.95 73.22
CA MET A 1 4.28 31.34 72.86
C MET A 1 4.16 31.43 71.35
N SER A 2 3.12 32.10 70.87
CA SER A 2 2.74 32.24 69.45
C SER A 2 3.61 33.29 68.77
N VAL A 3 4.24 32.94 67.65
CA VAL A 3 4.88 33.92 66.75
C VAL A 3 4.18 33.83 65.40
N ILE A 4 3.69 34.99 64.98
CA ILE A 4 2.91 35.29 63.80
C ILE A 4 3.89 35.58 62.63
N GLU A 5 3.43 35.26 61.42
CA GLU A 5 3.86 35.79 60.11
C GLU A 5 5.27 35.48 59.59
N GLU A 6 5.33 34.73 58.48
CA GLU A 6 5.73 35.34 57.21
C GLU A 6 5.19 34.51 56.03
N HIS A 7 4.20 35.05 55.33
CA HIS A 7 3.83 34.57 53.99
C HIS A 7 4.72 35.31 52.97
N PRO A 8 5.66 34.62 52.29
CA PRO A 8 6.35 35.23 51.17
C PRO A 8 5.41 35.28 49.97
N ARG A 9 4.79 36.46 49.83
CA ARG A 9 4.44 37.17 48.59
C ARG A 9 4.23 36.27 47.36
N ARG A 10 2.96 36.09 47.00
CA ARG A 10 2.53 35.88 45.60
C ARG A 10 3.28 36.89 44.73
N THR A 11 4.27 36.41 43.98
CA THR A 11 4.82 37.16 42.85
C THR A 11 3.68 37.33 41.86
N ARG A 12 3.17 38.57 41.81
CA ARG A 12 2.35 39.10 40.73
C ARG A 12 3.25 39.12 39.48
N GLY A 13 3.45 37.95 38.88
CA GLY A 13 4.20 37.75 37.64
C GLY A 13 3.30 38.08 36.46
N ASN A 14 3.26 39.35 36.10
CA ASN A 14 2.90 39.93 34.80
C ASN A 14 2.25 38.99 33.77
N GLY A 15 0.98 39.27 33.45
CA GLY A 15 0.18 38.55 32.46
C GLY A 15 0.77 38.44 31.05
N LEU A 16 1.90 39.08 30.75
CA LEU A 16 2.67 38.84 29.53
C LEU A 16 3.53 37.58 29.60
N GLY A 17 4.15 37.29 30.75
CA GLY A 17 4.97 36.08 30.93
C GLY A 17 4.12 34.81 30.94
N ASP A 18 2.93 34.89 31.56
CA ASP A 18 1.95 33.81 31.58
C ASP A 18 1.34 33.60 30.18
N VAL A 19 1.00 34.68 29.46
CA VAL A 19 0.54 34.59 28.07
C VAL A 19 1.62 34.03 27.14
N VAL A 20 2.88 34.43 27.30
CA VAL A 20 4.00 33.88 26.52
C VAL A 20 4.19 32.39 26.84
N LEU A 21 4.11 32.00 28.11
CA LEU A 21 4.19 30.59 28.52
C LEU A 21 3.04 29.77 27.92
N VAL A 22 1.79 30.28 27.98
CA VAL A 22 0.63 29.61 27.38
C VAL A 22 0.78 29.51 25.87
N VAL A 23 1.23 30.55 25.18
CA VAL A 23 1.46 30.52 23.72
C VAL A 23 2.54 29.50 23.35
N VAL A 24 3.66 29.44 24.10
CA VAL A 24 4.72 28.45 23.89
C VAL A 24 4.22 27.04 24.13
N LEU A 25 3.43 26.81 25.18
CA LEU A 25 2.83 25.51 25.47
C LEU A 25 1.83 25.09 24.40
N VAL A 26 1.01 26.01 23.90
CA VAL A 26 0.06 25.75 22.81
C VAL A 26 0.80 25.45 21.52
N LEU A 27 1.87 26.18 21.19
CA LEU A 27 2.69 25.90 20.01
C LEU A 27 3.43 24.58 20.11
N MET A 28 3.95 24.23 21.29
CA MET A 28 4.57 22.92 21.54
C MET A 28 3.54 21.78 21.46
N ALA A 29 2.37 21.95 22.05
CA ALA A 29 1.29 20.98 21.95
C ALA A 29 0.82 20.82 20.49
N LEU A 30 0.68 21.93 19.74
CA LEU A 30 0.34 21.91 18.33
C LEU A 30 1.44 21.25 17.50
N ALA A 31 2.72 21.52 17.81
CA ALA A 31 3.85 20.87 17.15
C ALA A 31 3.85 19.38 17.43
N ILE A 32 3.63 18.94 18.67
CA ILE A 32 3.51 17.52 19.05
C ILE A 32 2.32 16.89 18.32
N VAL A 33 1.15 17.53 18.30
CA VAL A 33 -0.03 17.03 17.58
C VAL A 33 0.26 16.97 16.08
N LEU A 34 0.90 17.97 15.48
CA LEU A 34 1.34 17.93 14.09
C LEU A 34 2.36 16.84 13.85
N THR A 35 3.28 16.60 14.77
CA THR A 35 4.28 15.53 14.65
C THR A 35 3.59 14.17 14.75
N VAL A 36 2.64 13.99 15.68
CA VAL A 36 1.82 12.77 15.82
C VAL A 36 0.93 12.58 14.60
N VAL A 37 0.32 13.64 14.05
CA VAL A 37 -0.49 13.59 12.82
C VAL A 37 0.37 13.30 11.61
N VAL A 38 1.58 13.86 11.50
CA VAL A 38 2.56 13.56 10.44
C VAL A 38 3.13 12.16 10.59
N ILE A 39 3.33 11.66 11.81
CA ILE A 39 3.71 10.27 12.07
C ILE A 39 2.53 9.33 11.79
N ALA A 40 1.29 9.73 12.10
CA ALA A 40 0.10 8.93 11.81
C ALA A 40 -0.26 8.94 10.31
N SER A 41 -0.06 10.06 9.61
CA SER A 41 -0.30 10.18 8.15
C SER A 41 0.90 9.72 7.31
N GLY A 42 2.12 9.81 7.84
CA GLY A 42 3.35 9.31 7.24
C GLY A 42 3.68 7.86 7.57
N GLY A 43 3.17 7.33 8.69
CA GLY A 43 3.26 5.93 9.11
C GLY A 43 2.24 5.01 8.45
N GLY A 44 1.38 5.54 7.58
CA GLY A 44 0.44 4.76 6.78
C GLY A 44 1.07 3.97 5.62
N ARG A 45 2.38 4.09 5.38
CA ARG A 45 3.10 3.28 4.35
C ARG A 45 3.59 1.92 4.87
N SER A 46 3.18 1.56 6.08
CA SER A 46 3.45 0.26 6.71
C SER A 46 2.17 -0.31 7.31
N GLN A 47 1.03 -0.09 6.66
CA GLN A 47 -0.05 -1.05 6.81
C GLN A 47 0.36 -2.24 5.95
N GLN A 48 1.25 -3.07 6.52
CA GLN A 48 1.47 -4.41 6.02
C GLN A 48 0.08 -5.01 5.86
N GLY A 49 -0.36 -5.13 4.60
CA GLY A 49 -1.47 -5.98 4.27
C GLY A 49 -1.18 -7.40 4.77
N PRO A 50 -2.16 -8.30 4.69
CA PRO A 50 -1.89 -9.69 5.00
C PRO A 50 -0.70 -10.16 4.14
N ARG A 51 0.39 -10.66 4.72
CA ARG A 51 1.54 -11.12 3.94
C ARG A 51 1.26 -12.48 3.29
N GLY A 52 1.98 -12.81 2.22
CA GLY A 52 1.90 -14.11 1.58
C GLY A 52 0.52 -14.38 0.99
N ALA A 53 -0.10 -15.51 1.34
CA ALA A 53 -1.40 -15.92 0.80
C ALA A 53 -2.51 -14.87 1.00
N GLY A 54 -2.50 -14.13 2.10
CA GLY A 54 -3.51 -13.11 2.33
C GLY A 54 -3.35 -11.86 1.45
N ALA A 55 -2.15 -11.56 0.96
CA ALA A 55 -1.93 -10.46 0.01
C ALA A 55 -2.56 -10.81 -1.35
N LEU A 56 -2.49 -12.09 -1.72
CA LEU A 56 -3.11 -12.61 -2.94
C LEU A 56 -4.64 -12.56 -2.86
N ASP A 57 -5.21 -12.85 -1.68
CA ASP A 57 -6.66 -12.71 -1.45
C ASP A 57 -7.11 -11.23 -1.47
N ALA A 58 -6.29 -10.31 -0.93
CA ALA A 58 -6.55 -8.87 -1.02
C ALA A 58 -6.51 -8.38 -2.47
N LEU A 59 -5.53 -8.83 -3.27
CA LEU A 59 -5.47 -8.54 -4.70
C LEU A 59 -6.73 -9.02 -5.43
N GLU A 60 -7.19 -10.24 -5.16
CA GLU A 60 -8.41 -10.77 -5.77
C GLU A 60 -9.65 -9.95 -5.39
N ALA A 61 -9.75 -9.52 -4.12
CA ALA A 61 -10.81 -8.63 -3.67
C ALA A 61 -10.78 -7.28 -4.41
N ASP A 62 -9.60 -6.65 -4.55
CA ASP A 62 -9.45 -5.39 -5.27
C ASP A 62 -9.77 -5.52 -6.77
N VAL A 63 -9.39 -6.64 -7.40
CA VAL A 63 -9.79 -6.98 -8.78
C VAL A 63 -11.31 -7.02 -8.91
N THR A 64 -12.00 -7.70 -7.99
CA THR A 64 -13.47 -7.76 -8.03
C THR A 64 -14.12 -6.40 -7.73
N ALA A 65 -13.55 -5.61 -6.83
CA ALA A 65 -14.01 -4.26 -6.51
C ALA A 65 -13.84 -3.30 -7.70
N ALA A 66 -12.84 -3.52 -8.55
CA ALA A 66 -12.65 -2.81 -9.81
C ALA A 66 -13.67 -3.20 -10.90
N GLY A 67 -14.61 -4.10 -10.59
CA GLY A 67 -15.63 -4.57 -11.53
C GLY A 67 -15.11 -5.62 -12.52
N LEU A 68 -13.94 -6.19 -12.28
CA LEU A 68 -13.42 -7.31 -13.06
C LEU A 68 -13.96 -8.63 -12.51
N THR A 69 -14.12 -9.62 -13.38
CA THR A 69 -14.51 -10.98 -13.01
C THR A 69 -13.31 -11.90 -13.09
N VAL A 70 -13.07 -12.67 -12.03
CA VAL A 70 -12.05 -13.73 -12.02
C VAL A 70 -12.64 -14.98 -12.69
N CYS A 71 -12.16 -15.30 -13.87
CA CYS A 71 -12.62 -16.42 -14.68
C CYS A 71 -11.97 -17.75 -14.27
N SER A 72 -10.70 -17.70 -13.89
CA SER A 72 -9.99 -18.84 -13.32
C SER A 72 -8.90 -18.38 -12.38
N ARG A 73 -8.57 -19.27 -11.43
CA ARG A 73 -7.55 -19.09 -10.42
C ARG A 73 -6.69 -20.34 -10.32
N SER A 74 -5.38 -20.16 -10.22
CA SER A 74 -4.41 -21.21 -10.00
C SER A 74 -3.38 -20.75 -8.97
N ASP A 75 -3.27 -21.46 -7.85
CA ASP A 75 -2.31 -21.17 -6.77
C ASP A 75 -0.98 -21.94 -6.95
N VAL A 76 -0.68 -22.36 -8.17
CA VAL A 76 0.55 -23.10 -8.49
C VAL A 76 1.71 -22.11 -8.63
N PRO A 77 2.82 -22.30 -7.87
CA PRO A 77 4.03 -21.50 -8.04
C PRO A 77 4.56 -21.56 -9.48
N ASP A 78 4.63 -20.42 -10.17
CA ASP A 78 5.35 -20.31 -11.45
C ASP A 78 6.85 -20.19 -11.12
N PRO A 79 7.74 -21.04 -11.66
CA PRO A 79 9.18 -21.04 -11.35
C PRO A 79 9.96 -19.76 -11.71
N ARG A 80 9.29 -18.69 -12.16
CA ARG A 80 9.94 -17.44 -12.59
C ARG A 80 10.44 -16.56 -11.45
N ALA A 81 9.85 -16.68 -10.26
CA ALA A 81 10.31 -16.03 -9.05
C ALA A 81 10.73 -17.11 -8.03
N THR A 82 12.02 -17.47 -8.04
CA THR A 82 12.58 -18.55 -7.19
C THR A 82 12.41 -18.31 -5.69
N ASP A 83 12.19 -17.05 -5.28
CA ASP A 83 12.13 -16.63 -3.88
C ASP A 83 10.71 -16.22 -3.44
N ALA A 84 9.69 -16.45 -4.27
CA ALA A 84 8.30 -16.19 -3.90
C ALA A 84 7.82 -17.20 -2.85
N VAL A 85 7.20 -16.72 -1.76
CA VAL A 85 6.65 -17.56 -0.70
C VAL A 85 5.25 -18.09 -1.02
N ALA A 86 4.55 -17.42 -1.95
CA ALA A 86 3.28 -17.86 -2.51
C ALA A 86 3.11 -17.22 -3.89
N ALA A 87 2.33 -17.86 -4.76
CA ALA A 87 2.01 -17.31 -6.07
C ALA A 87 0.57 -17.64 -6.45
N ARG A 88 -0.01 -16.79 -7.29
CA ARG A 88 -1.34 -16.98 -7.88
C ARG A 88 -1.36 -16.47 -9.31
N THR A 89 -1.89 -17.28 -10.20
CA THR A 89 -2.28 -16.88 -11.54
C THR A 89 -3.79 -16.68 -11.58
N LEU A 90 -4.24 -15.53 -12.08
CA LEU A 90 -5.64 -15.22 -12.33
C LEU A 90 -5.84 -14.99 -13.84
N VAL A 91 -6.98 -15.42 -14.35
CA VAL A 91 -7.51 -14.94 -15.63
C VAL A 91 -8.67 -14.02 -15.29
N VAL A 92 -8.57 -12.75 -15.66
CA VAL A 92 -9.58 -11.73 -15.34
C VAL A 92 -10.22 -11.20 -16.60
N ALA A 93 -11.51 -10.89 -16.54
CA ALA A 93 -12.28 -10.33 -17.65
C ALA A 93 -13.10 -9.12 -17.19
N THR A 94 -13.58 -8.33 -18.13
CA THR A 94 -14.40 -7.12 -17.87
C THR A 94 -15.83 -7.43 -17.38
N GLY A 95 -16.22 -8.70 -17.31
CA GLY A 95 -17.49 -9.15 -16.79
C GLY A 95 -17.69 -10.67 -16.88
N PRO A 96 -18.74 -11.22 -16.25
CA PRO A 96 -18.94 -12.68 -16.15
C PRO A 96 -19.22 -13.36 -17.50
N GLY A 97 -19.78 -12.64 -18.47
CA GLY A 97 -20.01 -13.16 -19.83
C GLY A 97 -18.73 -13.27 -20.68
N ALA A 98 -17.63 -12.62 -20.29
CA ALA A 98 -16.40 -12.56 -21.08
C ALA A 98 -15.43 -13.72 -20.80
N CYS A 99 -15.66 -14.50 -19.74
CA CYS A 99 -14.80 -15.62 -19.35
C CYS A 99 -14.75 -16.80 -20.35
N GLY A 100 -15.64 -16.84 -21.34
CA GLY A 100 -15.74 -17.91 -22.34
C GLY A 100 -15.11 -17.62 -23.71
N GLY A 101 -14.40 -16.48 -23.86
CA GLY A 101 -13.77 -16.10 -25.14
C GLY A 101 -13.78 -14.62 -25.47
N GLY A 102 -14.03 -13.74 -24.48
CA GLY A 102 -13.92 -12.29 -24.62
C GLY A 102 -12.52 -11.78 -24.25
N ASP A 103 -12.41 -10.47 -24.05
CA ASP A 103 -11.18 -9.82 -23.61
C ASP A 103 -10.83 -10.25 -22.18
N THR A 104 -9.73 -11.00 -22.05
CA THR A 104 -9.22 -11.51 -20.78
C THR A 104 -7.75 -11.15 -20.60
N ALA A 105 -7.41 -10.63 -19.43
CA ALA A 105 -6.03 -10.41 -19.03
C ALA A 105 -5.54 -11.56 -18.14
N LEU A 106 -4.30 -11.99 -18.35
CA LEU A 106 -3.60 -12.92 -17.47
C LEU A 106 -2.85 -12.12 -16.41
N VAL A 107 -3.07 -12.43 -15.14
CA VAL A 107 -2.41 -11.79 -14.01
C VAL A 107 -1.62 -12.83 -13.27
N GLN A 108 -0.31 -12.66 -13.19
CA GLN A 108 0.55 -13.43 -12.30
C GLN A 108 0.89 -12.56 -11.10
N ALA A 109 0.62 -13.05 -9.90
CA ALA A 109 0.93 -12.37 -8.66
C ALA A 109 1.81 -13.26 -7.78
N ASP A 110 3.01 -12.77 -7.47
CA ASP A 110 3.99 -13.48 -6.65
C ASP A 110 4.18 -12.70 -5.35
N ALA A 111 4.00 -13.36 -4.21
CA ALA A 111 4.15 -12.79 -2.88
C ALA A 111 5.54 -13.07 -2.31
N PHE A 112 6.12 -12.07 -1.67
CA PHE A 112 7.47 -12.16 -1.09
C PHE A 112 7.41 -11.95 0.43
N ALA A 113 8.40 -12.51 1.14
CA ALA A 113 8.52 -12.30 2.58
C ALA A 113 8.95 -10.86 2.92
N ASP A 114 9.81 -10.28 2.07
CA ASP A 114 10.47 -9.01 2.29
C ASP A 114 10.42 -8.11 1.05
N ASP A 115 10.36 -6.79 1.30
CA ASP A 115 10.32 -5.75 0.27
C ASP A 115 11.54 -5.79 -0.66
N ALA A 116 12.71 -6.15 -0.12
CA ALA A 116 13.95 -6.21 -0.88
C ALA A 116 13.91 -7.29 -1.96
N ASP A 117 13.36 -8.47 -1.63
CA ASP A 117 13.24 -9.60 -2.56
C ASP A 117 12.16 -9.31 -3.61
N ARG A 118 11.03 -8.72 -3.19
CA ARG A 118 9.98 -8.22 -4.10
C ARG A 118 10.57 -7.25 -5.13
N ASP A 119 11.28 -6.23 -4.67
CA ASP A 119 11.82 -5.18 -5.55
C ASP A 119 12.99 -5.71 -6.41
N ALA A 120 13.73 -6.72 -5.95
CA ALA A 120 14.73 -7.43 -6.76
C ALA A 120 14.08 -8.28 -7.86
N ALA A 121 13.02 -9.01 -7.52
CA ALA A 121 12.24 -9.81 -8.46
C ALA A 121 11.57 -8.93 -9.52
N ALA A 122 10.96 -7.80 -9.13
CA ALA A 122 10.36 -6.85 -10.05
C ALA A 122 11.38 -6.36 -11.11
N ARG A 123 12.57 -5.93 -10.68
CA ARG A 123 13.66 -5.50 -11.58
C ARG A 123 14.12 -6.62 -12.52
N SER A 124 14.21 -7.86 -12.03
CA SER A 124 14.56 -9.03 -12.84
C SER A 124 13.50 -9.31 -13.90
N LEU A 125 12.22 -9.27 -13.52
CA LEU A 125 11.08 -9.52 -14.40
C LEU A 125 10.89 -8.42 -15.44
N GLU A 126 11.06 -7.14 -15.09
CA GLU A 126 11.08 -6.04 -16.05
C GLU A 126 12.10 -6.24 -17.17
N GLY A 127 13.29 -6.74 -16.82
CA GLY A 127 14.34 -7.09 -17.79
C GLY A 127 13.94 -8.24 -18.73
N GLN A 128 13.20 -9.23 -18.21
CA GLN A 128 12.75 -10.40 -18.97
C GLN A 128 11.52 -10.13 -19.86
N VAL A 129 10.64 -9.22 -19.44
CA VAL A 129 9.37 -8.90 -20.10
C VAL A 129 9.53 -7.90 -21.24
N ARG A 130 10.55 -7.03 -21.17
CA ARG A 130 10.82 -5.95 -22.14
C ARG A 130 10.91 -6.33 -23.64
N PRO A 131 11.27 -7.56 -24.06
CA PRO A 131 11.25 -7.91 -25.49
C PRO A 131 9.88 -8.22 -26.08
N ARG A 132 8.79 -8.35 -25.28
CA ARG A 132 7.50 -8.88 -25.77
C ARG A 132 6.31 -7.92 -25.73
N GLY A 133 6.47 -6.68 -25.26
CA GLY A 133 5.49 -5.57 -25.41
C GLY A 133 4.07 -5.76 -24.83
N ALA A 134 3.72 -6.96 -24.37
CA ALA A 134 2.36 -7.35 -24.00
C ALA A 134 2.20 -7.62 -22.50
N ALA A 135 3.19 -7.22 -21.68
CA ALA A 135 3.07 -7.38 -20.24
C ALA A 135 3.66 -6.21 -19.46
N THR A 136 2.99 -5.85 -18.37
CA THR A 136 3.39 -4.84 -17.40
C THR A 136 3.78 -5.53 -16.10
N VAL A 137 4.81 -5.02 -15.44
CA VAL A 137 5.27 -5.48 -14.13
C VAL A 137 5.06 -4.33 -13.16
N ARG A 138 4.41 -4.61 -12.04
CA ARG A 138 4.15 -3.64 -10.96
C ARG A 138 4.43 -4.27 -9.62
N THR A 139 4.88 -3.48 -8.66
CA THR A 139 4.88 -3.88 -7.26
C THR A 139 3.61 -3.35 -6.59
N TYR A 140 2.91 -4.20 -5.84
CA TYR A 140 1.64 -3.89 -5.17
C TYR A 140 1.67 -4.53 -3.77
N GLY A 141 1.72 -3.74 -2.71
CA GLY A 141 1.94 -4.28 -1.36
C GLY A 141 3.16 -5.22 -1.33
N ASP A 142 3.01 -6.41 -0.74
CA ASP A 142 4.07 -7.44 -0.71
C ASP A 142 4.17 -8.28 -2.00
N LEU A 143 3.50 -7.87 -3.08
CA LEU A 143 3.40 -8.61 -4.34
C LEU A 143 4.22 -7.97 -5.47
N VAL A 144 4.72 -8.81 -6.36
CA VAL A 144 4.98 -8.44 -7.75
C VAL A 144 3.83 -8.95 -8.60
N VAL A 145 3.19 -8.05 -9.33
CA VAL A 145 2.08 -8.35 -10.24
C VAL A 145 2.54 -8.16 -11.68
N VAL A 146 2.53 -9.24 -12.45
CA VAL A 146 2.77 -9.23 -13.89
C VAL A 146 1.43 -9.39 -14.60
N THR A 147 0.99 -8.32 -15.25
CA THR A 147 -0.23 -8.36 -16.08
C THR A 147 0.18 -8.59 -17.52
N ARG A 148 -0.48 -9.52 -18.20
CA ARG A 148 -0.33 -9.76 -19.64
C ARG A 148 -1.67 -9.63 -20.31
N GLY A 149 -1.77 -8.68 -21.23
CA GLY A 149 -2.94 -8.41 -22.06
C GLY A 149 -2.51 -8.02 -23.48
N GLY A 150 -3.44 -8.05 -24.42
CA GLY A 150 -3.24 -7.41 -25.72
C GLY A 150 -3.15 -5.88 -25.58
N GLY A 151 -2.56 -5.19 -26.55
CA GLY A 151 -2.44 -3.72 -26.53
C GLY A 151 -3.77 -2.96 -26.49
N ASP A 152 -4.88 -3.63 -26.83
CA ASP A 152 -6.25 -3.10 -26.81
C ASP A 152 -7.13 -3.79 -25.75
N ASP A 153 -6.53 -4.42 -24.73
CA ASP A 153 -7.25 -5.24 -23.75
C ASP A 153 -7.80 -4.39 -22.59
N ALA A 154 -9.11 -4.13 -22.66
CA ALA A 154 -9.83 -3.33 -21.66
C ALA A 154 -9.84 -3.97 -20.25
N ALA A 155 -9.56 -5.26 -20.11
CA ALA A 155 -9.38 -5.90 -18.81
C ALA A 155 -8.02 -5.51 -18.20
N ALA A 156 -6.96 -5.52 -19.02
CA ALA A 156 -5.61 -5.13 -18.60
C ALA A 156 -5.55 -3.64 -18.21
N GLU A 157 -6.18 -2.76 -18.99
CA GLU A 157 -6.22 -1.32 -18.68
C GLU A 157 -6.94 -1.01 -17.36
N ARG A 158 -8.12 -1.64 -17.13
CA ARG A 158 -8.84 -1.47 -15.86
C ARG A 158 -8.06 -2.02 -14.68
N LEU A 159 -7.41 -3.17 -14.85
CA LEU A 159 -6.58 -3.76 -13.82
C LEU A 159 -5.40 -2.85 -13.49
N GLU A 160 -4.72 -2.31 -14.49
CA GLU A 160 -3.61 -1.38 -14.28
C GLU A 160 -4.08 -0.11 -13.56
N ALA A 161 -5.22 0.46 -13.97
CA ALA A 161 -5.79 1.62 -13.29
C ALA A 161 -6.14 1.32 -11.83
N ALA A 162 -6.70 0.14 -11.53
CA ALA A 162 -6.99 -0.29 -10.17
C ALA A 162 -5.71 -0.44 -9.33
N LEU A 163 -4.71 -1.14 -9.85
CA LEU A 163 -3.43 -1.31 -9.16
C LEU A 163 -2.78 0.04 -8.82
N LEU A 164 -2.76 0.98 -9.77
CA LEU A 164 -2.22 2.33 -9.57
C LEU A 164 -3.02 3.13 -8.53
N ALA A 165 -4.35 3.02 -8.52
CA ALA A 165 -5.19 3.68 -7.52
C ALA A 165 -4.91 3.20 -6.09
N HIS A 166 -4.46 1.93 -5.96
CA HIS A 166 -4.05 1.33 -4.70
C HIS A 166 -2.53 1.45 -4.43
N GLY A 167 -1.82 2.30 -5.18
CA GLY A 167 -0.43 2.65 -4.90
C GLY A 167 0.61 1.69 -5.49
N ALA A 168 0.23 0.89 -6.49
CA ALA A 168 1.20 0.10 -7.23
C ALA A 168 2.22 0.99 -7.97
N ARG A 169 3.45 0.51 -8.11
CA ARG A 169 4.56 1.21 -8.77
C ARG A 169 5.25 0.29 -9.77
#